data_AF-A0AAE7DTE9-F1
#
_entry.id   AF-A0AAE7DTE9-F1
#
_cell.length_a   1.000
_cell.length_b   1.000
_cell.length_c   1.000
_cell.angle_alpha   90.00
_cell.angle_beta   90.00
_cell.angle_gamma   90.00
#
_symmetry.space_group_name_H-M   'P 1'
#
loop_
_entity.id
_entity.type
_entity.pdbx_description
1 polymer ?
#
loop_
_entity_poly.entity_id
_entity_poly.type
_entity_poly.pdbx_seq_one_letter_code
_entity_poly.pdbx_strand_id
1 'polypeptide(L)'
;MTFKILNNNERLKTTTGIKVVIFGPYGIGKTSLLKTISEPTLCLDFEAGLLAVQDWQGDSISVRTWNQARDIACLIGGPNPALKSDQAYSQKHHEHVSGKYKDLLSEVSKYRCIFVDSITVASRLCLLWARMQPECFSDRSGKEDKRAAYGLLAQEMMAWLNQFQHIRDKDIIIVGTLGQYLDDCNRPTWLPQCEGTKTASEIPGIVDEVISMVGIKKDDGTEKRSFVCQTINSWGYPAKDRSGCLNMVEEPHLGKLLAKIKAKTLAPIA
;
A
#
# COMPACT_ATOMS: atom_id res chain seq x y z
N MET A 1 23.45 -16.52 -7.53
CA MET A 1 22.20 -16.78 -8.29
C MET A 1 22.58 -16.98 -9.74
N THR A 2 22.07 -18.02 -10.40
CA THR A 2 22.24 -18.25 -11.84
C THR A 2 21.12 -17.54 -12.59
N PHE A 3 21.46 -16.75 -13.61
CA PHE A 3 20.45 -16.14 -14.47
C PHE A 3 19.74 -17.23 -15.28
N LYS A 4 18.41 -17.36 -15.11
CA LYS A 4 17.56 -18.28 -15.90
C LYS A 4 16.56 -17.46 -16.71
N ILE A 5 16.54 -17.66 -18.02
CA ILE A 5 15.48 -17.14 -18.88
C ILE A 5 14.22 -17.99 -18.65
N LEU A 6 13.10 -17.37 -18.32
CA LEU A 6 11.80 -18.03 -18.26
C LEU A 6 11.07 -17.82 -19.58
N ASN A 7 10.63 -18.91 -20.21
CA ASN A 7 9.79 -18.80 -21.40
C ASN A 7 8.36 -18.35 -21.04
N ASN A 8 7.53 -18.05 -22.06
CA ASN A 8 6.18 -17.54 -21.83
C ASN A 8 5.32 -18.44 -20.93
N ASN A 9 5.38 -19.76 -21.14
CA ASN A 9 4.60 -20.73 -20.37
C ASN A 9 5.10 -20.84 -18.91
N GLU A 10 6.41 -20.79 -18.68
CA GLU A 10 6.98 -20.76 -17.34
C GLU A 10 6.62 -19.47 -16.59
N ARG A 11 6.62 -18.33 -17.29
CA ARG A 11 6.24 -17.04 -16.73
C ARG A 11 4.77 -17.02 -16.32
N LEU A 12 3.87 -17.54 -17.16
CA LEU A 12 2.42 -17.60 -16.86
C LEU A 12 2.09 -18.53 -15.69
N LYS A 13 2.93 -19.55 -15.43
CA LYS A 13 2.80 -20.45 -14.28
C LYS A 13 3.32 -19.83 -12.97
N THR A 14 4.05 -18.72 -13.04
CA THR A 14 4.59 -18.08 -11.84
C THR A 14 3.46 -17.37 -11.09
N THR A 15 3.21 -17.76 -9.85
CA THR A 15 2.24 -17.06 -9.00
C THR A 15 2.71 -15.64 -8.74
N THR A 16 1.90 -14.67 -9.15
CA THR A 16 2.11 -13.24 -8.87
C THR A 16 1.01 -12.69 -7.99
N GLY A 17 1.39 -11.85 -7.04
CA GLY A 17 0.51 -11.07 -6.21
C GLY A 17 0.26 -9.70 -6.81
N ILE A 18 -0.95 -9.16 -6.60
CA ILE A 18 -1.35 -7.84 -7.10
C ILE A 18 -1.06 -6.79 -6.04
N LYS A 19 -0.51 -5.64 -6.44
CA LYS A 19 -0.29 -4.49 -5.56
C LYS A 19 -1.31 -3.41 -5.86
N VAL A 20 -2.20 -3.15 -4.90
CA VAL A 20 -3.30 -2.19 -5.04
C VAL A 20 -3.18 -1.15 -3.94
N VAL A 21 -3.34 0.12 -4.31
CA VAL A 21 -3.65 1.18 -3.35
C VAL A 21 -5.06 1.70 -3.59
N ILE A 22 -5.82 1.91 -2.51
CA ILE A 22 -7.19 2.42 -2.56
C ILE A 22 -7.26 3.70 -1.72
N PHE A 23 -7.58 4.82 -2.37
CA PHE A 23 -7.79 6.10 -1.70
C PHE A 23 -9.28 6.41 -1.63
N GLY A 24 -9.73 6.92 -0.49
CA GLY A 24 -11.12 7.37 -0.36
C GLY A 24 -11.28 8.33 0.82
N PRO A 25 -12.33 9.16 0.83
CA PRO A 25 -12.58 10.09 1.92
C PRO A 25 -12.83 9.35 3.25
N TYR A 26 -12.80 10.08 4.34
CA TYR A 26 -13.17 9.53 5.66
C TYR A 26 -14.61 8.97 5.63
N GLY A 27 -14.85 7.87 6.33
CA GLY A 27 -16.19 7.28 6.45
C GLY A 27 -16.72 6.52 5.21
N ILE A 28 -16.04 6.54 4.06
CA ILE A 28 -16.52 5.83 2.84
C ILE A 28 -16.53 4.29 2.97
N GLY A 29 -15.87 3.76 4.01
CA GLY A 29 -15.82 2.32 4.31
C GLY A 29 -14.61 1.59 3.69
N LYS A 30 -13.43 2.23 3.66
CA LYS A 30 -12.19 1.61 3.19
C LYS A 30 -11.86 0.31 3.93
N THR A 31 -11.89 0.34 5.27
CA THR A 31 -11.63 -0.84 6.12
C THR A 31 -12.66 -1.95 5.91
N SER A 32 -13.92 -1.60 5.57
CA SER A 32 -14.97 -2.60 5.28
C SER A 32 -14.67 -3.48 4.07
N LEU A 33 -13.71 -3.09 3.22
CA LEU A 33 -13.26 -3.91 2.09
C LEU A 33 -12.63 -5.23 2.53
N LEU A 34 -12.09 -5.33 3.76
CA LEU A 34 -11.61 -6.58 4.36
C LEU A 34 -12.66 -7.70 4.27
N LYS A 35 -13.94 -7.37 4.50
CA LYS A 35 -15.06 -8.33 4.46
C LYS A 35 -15.33 -8.90 3.06
N THR A 36 -14.79 -8.27 2.03
CA THR A 36 -15.04 -8.64 0.63
C THR A 36 -13.93 -9.53 0.05
N ILE A 37 -12.88 -9.80 0.83
CA ILE A 37 -11.75 -10.66 0.45
C ILE A 37 -12.02 -12.07 0.99
N SER A 38 -11.97 -13.07 0.12
CA SER A 38 -12.15 -14.48 0.50
C SER A 38 -10.84 -15.19 0.89
N GLU A 39 -9.71 -14.64 0.46
CA GLU A 39 -8.39 -15.20 0.71
C GLU A 39 -7.95 -14.99 2.18
N PRO A 40 -7.16 -15.91 2.78
CA PRO A 40 -6.55 -15.68 4.09
C PRO A 40 -5.78 -14.37 4.12
N THR A 41 -6.22 -13.45 4.99
CA THR A 41 -5.77 -12.05 5.00
C THR A 41 -5.24 -11.66 6.36
N LEU A 42 -4.08 -11.02 6.39
CA LEU A 42 -3.52 -10.35 7.56
C LEU A 42 -3.70 -8.84 7.43
N CYS A 43 -4.38 -8.21 8.39
CA CYS A 43 -4.50 -6.76 8.45
C CYS A 43 -3.40 -6.14 9.31
N LEU A 44 -2.58 -5.27 8.72
CA LEU A 44 -1.66 -4.40 9.43
C LEU A 44 -2.40 -3.11 9.80
N ASP A 45 -2.83 -3.01 11.06
CA ASP A 45 -3.67 -1.92 11.58
C ASP A 45 -2.81 -0.82 12.22
N PHE A 46 -2.64 0.28 11.48
CA PHE A 46 -2.01 1.52 11.91
C PHE A 46 -3.03 2.51 12.49
N GLU A 47 -4.28 2.50 12.01
CA GLU A 47 -5.27 3.55 12.27
C GLU A 47 -6.24 3.23 13.43
N ALA A 48 -6.17 2.02 14.01
CA ALA A 48 -7.19 1.47 14.91
C ALA A 48 -8.58 1.38 14.23
N GLY A 49 -8.59 1.20 12.91
CA GLY A 49 -9.80 1.23 12.07
C GLY A 49 -10.70 0.00 12.21
N LEU A 50 -10.22 -1.05 12.90
CA LEU A 50 -10.90 -2.34 13.00
C LEU A 50 -12.23 -2.31 13.76
N LEU A 51 -12.58 -1.20 14.41
CA LEU A 51 -13.90 -1.02 15.02
C LEU A 51 -15.04 -1.19 14.01
N ALA A 52 -14.83 -0.80 12.74
CA ALA A 52 -15.85 -0.91 11.69
C ALA A 52 -16.05 -2.35 11.17
N VAL A 53 -15.21 -3.30 11.57
CA VAL A 53 -15.18 -4.67 11.03
C VAL A 53 -15.04 -5.72 12.14
N GLN A 54 -15.64 -5.52 13.31
CA GLN A 54 -15.55 -6.46 14.44
C GLN A 54 -16.07 -7.87 14.14
N ASP A 55 -16.95 -8.01 13.16
CA ASP A 55 -17.49 -9.28 12.65
C ASP A 55 -16.56 -9.99 11.64
N TRP A 56 -15.50 -9.32 11.17
CA TRP A 56 -14.52 -9.91 10.25
C TRP A 56 -13.64 -10.94 10.98
N GLN A 57 -13.55 -12.14 10.41
CA GLN A 57 -12.89 -13.30 11.02
C GLN A 57 -11.40 -13.42 10.68
N GLY A 58 -10.78 -12.37 10.15
CA GLY A 58 -9.36 -12.38 9.79
C GLY A 58 -8.45 -11.93 10.93
N ASP A 59 -7.16 -12.20 10.75
CA ASP A 59 -6.14 -11.86 11.74
C ASP A 59 -5.62 -10.43 11.53
N SER A 60 -5.18 -9.79 12.61
CA SER A 60 -4.62 -8.43 12.55
C SER A 60 -3.43 -8.23 13.47
N ILE A 61 -2.57 -7.27 13.10
CA ILE A 61 -1.44 -6.80 13.91
C ILE A 61 -1.55 -5.29 14.04
N SER A 62 -1.56 -4.82 15.28
CA SER A 62 -1.48 -3.39 15.59
C SER A 62 -0.06 -2.88 15.39
N VAL A 63 0.12 -1.92 14.48
CA VAL A 63 1.39 -1.22 14.24
C VAL A 63 1.30 0.19 14.81
N ARG A 64 2.25 0.57 15.67
CA ARG A 64 2.22 1.86 16.40
C ARG A 64 3.48 2.70 16.22
N THR A 65 4.54 2.14 15.67
CA THR A 65 5.81 2.84 15.43
C THR A 65 6.32 2.58 14.01
N TRP A 66 7.12 3.50 13.50
CA TRP A 66 7.78 3.31 12.19
C TRP A 66 8.69 2.08 12.17
N ASN A 67 9.41 1.82 13.27
CA ASN A 67 10.26 0.63 13.38
C ASN A 67 9.45 -0.66 13.23
N GLN A 68 8.30 -0.78 13.88
CA GLN A 68 7.42 -1.93 13.70
C GLN A 68 6.94 -2.06 12.25
N ALA A 69 6.62 -0.94 11.58
CA ALA A 69 6.23 -0.93 10.18
C ALA A 69 7.33 -1.47 9.24
N ARG A 70 8.59 -1.11 9.52
CA ARG A 70 9.77 -1.64 8.80
C ARG A 70 10.02 -3.10 9.13
N ASP A 71 9.95 -3.48 10.40
CA ASP A 71 10.18 -4.84 10.87
C ASP A 71 9.19 -5.81 10.19
N ILE A 72 7.90 -5.48 10.18
CA ILE A 72 6.87 -6.35 9.60
C ILE A 72 6.98 -6.43 8.08
N ALA A 73 7.29 -5.33 7.39
CA ALA A 73 7.53 -5.35 5.95
C ALA A 73 8.79 -6.17 5.58
N CYS A 74 9.83 -6.13 6.41
CA CYS A 74 11.02 -6.97 6.27
C CYS A 74 10.67 -8.45 6.49
N LEU A 75 9.89 -8.76 7.53
CA LEU A 75 9.48 -10.12 7.86
C LEU A 75 8.61 -10.75 6.75
N ILE A 76 7.68 -9.98 6.18
CA ILE A 76 6.81 -10.46 5.09
C ILE A 76 7.59 -10.56 3.77
N GLY A 77 8.41 -9.55 3.45
CA GLY A 77 9.06 -9.45 2.13
C GLY A 77 10.42 -10.13 2.01
N GLY A 78 11.02 -10.54 3.14
CA GLY A 78 12.37 -11.11 3.15
C GLY A 78 13.47 -10.07 2.97
N PRO A 79 14.74 -10.51 2.91
CA PRO A 79 15.88 -9.62 2.75
C PRO A 79 15.98 -9.11 1.31
N ASN A 80 16.35 -7.84 1.16
CA ASN A 80 16.72 -7.26 -0.13
C ASN A 80 18.23 -7.43 -0.35
N PRO A 81 18.66 -8.27 -1.31
CA PRO A 81 20.07 -8.58 -1.54
C PRO A 81 20.88 -7.41 -2.12
N ALA A 82 20.23 -6.34 -2.59
CA ALA A 82 20.90 -5.16 -3.12
C ALA A 82 21.37 -4.18 -2.04
N LEU A 83 20.92 -4.36 -0.78
CA LEU A 83 21.19 -3.42 0.30
C LEU A 83 22.43 -3.82 1.11
N LYS A 84 23.12 -2.81 1.65
CA LYS A 84 24.25 -3.00 2.57
C LYS A 84 23.76 -3.54 3.91
N SER A 85 24.64 -4.22 4.64
CA SER A 85 24.29 -4.95 5.88
C SER A 85 23.75 -4.08 7.03
N ASP A 86 23.97 -2.77 7.00
CA ASP A 86 23.54 -1.80 8.02
C ASP A 86 22.22 -1.11 7.67
N GLN A 87 21.67 -1.36 6.48
CA GLN A 87 20.44 -0.72 6.02
C GLN A 87 19.19 -1.51 6.42
N ALA A 88 18.07 -0.80 6.53
CA ALA A 88 16.76 -1.43 6.64
C ALA A 88 16.52 -2.38 5.45
N TYR A 89 15.86 -3.50 5.70
CA TYR A 89 15.60 -4.61 4.76
C TYR A 89 16.83 -5.39 4.27
N SER A 90 18.02 -5.13 4.82
CA SER A 90 19.20 -5.96 4.55
C SER A 90 19.06 -7.39 5.08
N GLN A 91 19.99 -8.27 4.68
CA GLN A 91 20.09 -9.63 5.22
C GLN A 91 20.16 -9.64 6.75
N LYS A 92 20.99 -8.76 7.33
CA LYS A 92 21.15 -8.63 8.78
C LYS A 92 19.87 -8.15 9.46
N HIS A 93 19.15 -7.20 8.84
CA HIS A 93 17.86 -6.76 9.35
C HIS A 93 16.86 -7.92 9.35
N HIS A 94 16.77 -8.67 8.26
CA HIS A 94 15.88 -9.82 8.13
C HIS A 94 16.17 -10.90 9.19
N GLU A 95 17.45 -11.25 9.39
CA GLU A 95 17.85 -12.21 10.43
C GLU A 95 17.47 -11.73 11.83
N HIS A 96 17.68 -10.45 12.11
CA HIS A 96 17.31 -9.85 13.40
C HIS A 96 15.80 -9.94 13.65
N VAL A 97 14.97 -9.51 12.70
CA VAL A 97 13.50 -9.54 12.87
C VAL A 97 12.95 -10.97 12.86
N SER A 98 13.56 -11.88 12.08
CA SER A 98 13.21 -13.29 12.06
C SER A 98 13.47 -13.97 13.41
N GLY A 99 14.57 -13.61 14.08
CA GLY A 99 14.86 -14.08 15.44
C GLY A 99 13.93 -13.47 16.48
N LYS A 100 13.66 -12.15 16.38
CA LYS A 100 12.82 -11.41 17.32
C LYS A 100 11.33 -11.82 17.25
N TYR A 101 10.81 -12.09 16.06
CA TYR A 101 9.41 -12.42 15.81
C TYR A 101 9.24 -13.82 15.20
N LYS A 102 9.93 -14.82 15.77
CA LYS A 102 10.00 -16.18 15.22
C LYS A 102 8.63 -16.84 15.03
N ASP A 103 7.73 -16.67 15.99
CA ASP A 103 6.38 -17.24 15.92
C ASP A 103 5.58 -16.60 14.79
N LEU A 104 5.63 -15.27 14.71
CA LEU A 104 4.96 -14.53 13.64
C LEU A 104 5.51 -14.88 12.26
N LEU A 105 6.83 -15.08 12.11
CA LEU A 105 7.43 -15.50 10.84
C LEU A 105 6.80 -16.79 10.31
N SER A 106 6.56 -17.77 11.20
CA SER A 106 5.95 -19.04 10.83
C SER A 106 4.51 -18.86 10.35
N GLU A 107 3.77 -17.92 10.95
CA GLU A 107 2.38 -17.65 10.62
C GLU A 107 2.19 -16.80 9.35
N VAL A 108 3.09 -15.86 9.05
CA VAL A 108 2.95 -14.93 7.91
C VAL A 108 2.81 -15.68 6.57
N SER A 109 3.38 -16.89 6.48
CA SER A 109 3.26 -17.75 5.30
C SER A 109 1.81 -18.16 4.99
N LYS A 110 0.92 -18.26 5.99
CA LYS A 110 -0.48 -18.70 5.83
C LYS A 110 -1.37 -17.69 5.10
N TYR A 111 -0.97 -16.41 5.08
CA TYR A 111 -1.77 -15.35 4.47
C TYR A 111 -1.41 -15.14 3.01
N ARG A 112 -2.41 -15.19 2.13
CA ARG A 112 -2.28 -14.88 0.71
C ARG A 112 -2.42 -13.38 0.43
N CYS A 113 -3.04 -12.64 1.35
CA CYS A 113 -3.28 -11.21 1.27
C CYS A 113 -2.75 -10.47 2.50
N ILE A 114 -2.09 -9.34 2.26
CA ILE A 114 -1.69 -8.36 3.29
C ILE A 114 -2.50 -7.09 3.06
N PHE A 115 -3.27 -6.68 4.05
CA PHE A 115 -4.08 -5.47 4.02
C PHE A 115 -3.46 -4.42 4.96
N VAL A 116 -3.16 -3.23 4.46
CA VAL A 116 -2.49 -2.18 5.23
C VAL A 116 -3.45 -1.02 5.45
N ASP A 117 -3.84 -0.79 6.70
CA ASP A 117 -4.79 0.26 7.11
C ASP A 117 -4.15 1.20 8.13
N SER A 118 -3.52 2.31 7.75
CA SER A 118 -3.48 2.91 6.41
C SER A 118 -2.11 3.52 6.09
N ILE A 119 -1.83 3.76 4.81
CA ILE A 119 -0.62 4.49 4.36
C ILE A 119 -0.59 5.92 4.90
N THR A 120 -1.75 6.54 5.09
CA THR A 120 -1.87 7.89 5.65
C THR A 120 -1.27 7.91 7.06
N VAL A 121 -1.63 6.95 7.92
CA VAL A 121 -1.07 6.87 9.28
C VAL A 121 0.38 6.37 9.25
N ALA A 122 0.74 5.43 8.38
CA ALA A 122 2.13 4.98 8.21
C ALA A 122 3.07 6.15 7.88
N SER A 123 2.66 7.05 6.98
CA SER A 123 3.45 8.24 6.62
C SER A 123 3.63 9.22 7.79
N ARG A 124 2.63 9.35 8.68
CA ARG A 124 2.73 10.13 9.92
C ARG A 124 3.72 9.51 10.90
N LEU A 125 3.66 8.20 11.11
CA LEU A 125 4.62 7.49 11.95
C LEU A 125 6.05 7.63 11.41
N CYS A 126 6.21 7.54 10.09
CA CYS A 126 7.50 7.74 9.44
C CYS A 126 8.03 9.16 9.65
N LEU A 127 7.19 10.19 9.50
CA LEU A 127 7.61 11.58 9.71
C LEU A 127 7.99 11.82 11.17
N LEU A 128 7.19 11.32 12.12
CA LEU A 128 7.52 11.40 13.55
C LEU A 128 8.87 10.75 13.85
N TRP A 129 9.12 9.56 13.29
CA TRP A 129 10.41 8.88 13.42
C TRP A 129 11.55 9.68 12.78
N ALA A 130 11.36 10.19 11.57
CA ALA A 130 12.38 10.95 10.83
C ALA A 130 12.83 12.20 11.60
N ARG A 131 11.89 12.95 12.19
CA ARG A 131 12.18 14.16 12.99
C ARG A 131 13.02 13.88 14.25
N MET A 132 13.08 12.62 14.70
CA MET A 132 13.87 12.20 15.86
C MET A 132 15.27 11.68 15.47
N GLN A 133 15.60 11.59 14.18
CA GLN A 133 16.89 11.07 13.75
C GLN A 133 17.99 12.13 13.87
N PRO A 134 19.23 11.74 14.27
CA PRO A 134 20.33 12.68 14.47
C PRO A 134 20.64 13.55 13.24
N GLU A 135 20.57 12.97 12.04
CA GLU A 135 20.80 13.66 10.77
C GLU A 135 19.74 14.73 10.43
N CYS A 136 18.64 14.76 11.18
CA CYS A 136 17.58 15.76 11.06
C CYS A 136 17.75 16.93 12.04
N PHE A 137 18.91 17.07 12.68
CA PHE A 137 19.26 18.21 13.51
C PHE A 137 20.43 18.98 12.90
N SER A 138 20.36 20.31 12.98
CA SER A 138 21.44 21.20 12.50
C SER A 138 22.65 21.11 13.42
N ASP A 139 23.82 20.75 12.87
CA ASP A 139 25.10 20.76 13.60
C ASP A 139 25.43 22.12 14.22
N ARG A 140 24.94 23.21 13.61
CA ARG A 140 25.23 24.58 14.04
C ARG A 140 24.32 25.05 15.18
N SER A 141 23.05 24.66 15.18
CA SER A 141 22.02 25.23 16.08
C SER A 141 21.38 24.21 17.01
N GLY A 142 21.59 22.91 16.80
CA GLY A 142 20.92 21.82 17.50
C GLY A 142 19.40 21.77 17.28
N LYS A 143 18.85 22.64 16.42
CA LYS A 143 17.42 22.68 16.10
C LYS A 143 17.10 21.70 14.98
N GLU A 144 15.87 21.20 15.01
CA GLU A 144 15.31 20.34 13.97
C GLU A 144 15.40 20.99 12.58
N ASP A 145 16.01 20.29 11.63
CA ASP A 145 15.99 20.59 10.20
C ASP A 145 14.81 19.87 9.55
N LYS A 146 13.74 20.63 9.30
CA LYS A 146 12.54 20.11 8.63
C LYS A 146 12.83 19.58 7.23
N ARG A 147 13.75 20.18 6.48
CA ARG A 147 14.07 19.75 5.11
C ARG A 147 14.76 18.39 5.14
N ALA A 148 15.68 18.19 6.07
CA ALA A 148 16.29 16.87 6.30
C ALA A 148 15.23 15.82 6.69
N ALA A 149 14.32 16.15 7.61
CA ALA A 149 13.25 15.25 8.04
C ALA A 149 12.31 14.84 6.89
N TYR A 150 11.88 15.78 6.04
CA TYR A 150 11.07 15.45 4.85
C TYR A 150 11.86 14.66 3.79
N GLY A 151 13.16 14.92 3.66
CA GLY A 151 14.05 14.13 2.80
C GLY A 151 14.11 12.67 3.24
N LEU A 152 14.33 12.45 4.55
CA LEU A 152 14.39 11.13 5.15
C LEU A 152 13.04 10.41 5.12
N LEU A 153 11.94 11.11 5.41
CA LEU A 153 10.58 10.59 5.24
C LEU A 153 10.37 10.03 3.82
N ALA A 154 10.75 10.80 2.80
CA ALA A 154 10.58 10.36 1.42
C ALA A 154 11.43 9.13 1.10
N GLN A 155 12.67 9.06 1.59
CA GLN A 155 13.54 7.90 1.40
C GLN A 155 12.96 6.64 2.07
N GLU A 156 12.53 6.75 3.32
CA GLU A 156 12.02 5.64 4.12
C GLU A 156 10.67 5.12 3.61
N MET A 157 9.73 6.02 3.28
CA MET A 157 8.44 5.62 2.71
C MET A 157 8.61 4.91 1.37
N MET A 158 9.53 5.38 0.52
CA MET A 158 9.83 4.73 -0.76
C MET A 158 10.45 3.35 -0.56
N ALA A 159 11.39 3.22 0.37
CA ALA A 159 11.98 1.92 0.71
C ALA A 159 10.92 0.93 1.21
N TRP A 160 10.00 1.39 2.06
CA TRP A 160 8.90 0.59 2.60
C TRP A 160 7.89 0.16 1.52
N LEU A 161 7.49 1.07 0.62
CA LEU A 161 6.60 0.74 -0.50
C LEU A 161 7.26 -0.23 -1.50
N ASN A 162 8.55 -0.03 -1.80
CA ASN A 162 9.30 -0.93 -2.67
C ASN A 162 9.47 -2.33 -2.05
N GLN A 163 9.62 -2.40 -0.73
CA GLN A 163 9.66 -3.69 -0.03
C GLN A 163 8.40 -4.51 -0.32
N PHE A 164 7.21 -3.91 -0.27
CA PHE A 164 5.96 -4.58 -0.65
C PHE A 164 5.85 -4.92 -2.14
N GLN A 165 6.36 -4.07 -3.02
CA GLN A 165 6.36 -4.32 -4.47
C GLN A 165 7.08 -5.63 -4.82
N HIS A 166 8.19 -5.91 -4.14
CA HIS A 166 9.03 -7.08 -4.41
C HIS A 166 8.44 -8.41 -3.88
N ILE A 167 7.38 -8.35 -3.07
CA ILE A 167 6.67 -9.54 -2.58
C ILE A 167 5.91 -10.17 -3.75
N ARG A 168 6.34 -11.37 -4.16
CA ARG A 168 5.83 -12.00 -5.39
C ARG A 168 4.57 -12.80 -5.18
N ASP A 169 4.41 -13.46 -4.05
CA ASP A 169 3.41 -14.50 -3.80
C ASP A 169 2.17 -14.01 -3.03
N LYS A 170 2.15 -12.73 -2.61
CA LYS A 170 1.06 -12.15 -1.82
C LYS A 170 0.43 -10.94 -2.50
N ASP A 171 -0.89 -10.82 -2.36
CA ASP A 171 -1.60 -9.61 -2.76
C ASP A 171 -1.38 -8.57 -1.67
N ILE A 172 -0.95 -7.38 -2.06
CA ILE A 172 -0.73 -6.27 -1.14
C ILE A 172 -1.78 -5.21 -1.41
N ILE A 173 -2.64 -4.97 -0.43
CA ILE A 173 -3.70 -3.98 -0.50
C ILE A 173 -3.38 -2.92 0.53
N ILE A 174 -3.27 -1.68 0.07
CA ILE A 174 -2.97 -0.54 0.93
C ILE A 174 -4.15 0.43 0.83
N VAL A 175 -4.73 0.82 1.96
CA VAL A 175 -5.74 1.88 1.97
C VAL A 175 -5.15 3.19 2.45
N GLY A 176 -5.70 4.30 1.98
CA GLY A 176 -5.31 5.65 2.36
C GLY A 176 -6.44 6.64 2.26
N THR A 177 -6.26 7.80 2.86
CA THR A 177 -7.24 8.89 2.77
C THR A 177 -7.08 9.66 1.46
N LEU A 178 -8.21 9.99 0.84
CA LEU A 178 -8.28 10.92 -0.27
C LEU A 178 -8.72 12.29 0.25
N GLY A 179 -7.89 13.31 0.04
CA GLY A 179 -8.20 14.70 0.39
C GLY A 179 -8.73 15.48 -0.81
N GLN A 180 -9.62 16.43 -0.54
CA GLN A 180 -10.03 17.46 -1.51
C GLN A 180 -9.29 18.75 -1.19
N TYR A 181 -8.65 19.31 -2.20
CA TYR A 181 -7.90 20.57 -2.12
C TYR A 181 -8.40 21.52 -3.20
N LEU A 182 -8.09 22.80 -3.06
CA LEU A 182 -8.31 23.79 -4.12
C LEU A 182 -6.99 24.05 -4.84
N ASP A 183 -7.01 24.05 -6.16
CA ASP A 183 -5.90 24.55 -6.96
C ASP A 183 -5.85 26.10 -6.96
N ASP A 184 -4.84 26.67 -7.62
CA ASP A 184 -4.66 28.13 -7.72
C ASP A 184 -5.83 28.84 -8.42
N CYS A 185 -6.70 28.10 -9.12
CA CYS A 185 -7.89 28.59 -9.79
C CYS A 185 -9.18 28.32 -8.98
N ASN A 186 -9.08 27.95 -7.70
CA ASN A 186 -10.21 27.54 -6.84
C ASN A 186 -11.01 26.35 -7.38
N ARG A 187 -10.39 25.47 -8.16
CA ARG A 187 -11.03 24.24 -8.63
C ARG A 187 -10.69 23.09 -7.68
N PRO A 188 -11.65 22.23 -7.36
CA PRO A 188 -11.39 21.08 -6.51
C PRO A 188 -10.45 20.09 -7.21
N THR A 189 -9.37 19.72 -6.54
CA THR A 189 -8.45 18.66 -6.94
C THR A 189 -8.40 17.58 -5.85
N TRP A 190 -8.19 16.34 -6.24
CA TRP A 190 -8.20 15.19 -5.35
C TRP A 190 -6.83 14.57 -5.26
N LEU A 191 -6.27 14.51 -4.06
CA LEU A 191 -4.91 14.03 -3.84
C LEU A 191 -4.86 13.01 -2.69
N PRO A 192 -4.02 11.96 -2.79
CA PRO A 192 -3.69 11.11 -1.66
C PRO A 192 -3.19 11.93 -0.47
N GLN A 193 -3.76 11.70 0.70
CA GLN A 193 -3.28 12.31 1.92
C GLN A 193 -2.16 11.45 2.52
N CYS A 194 -0.93 11.85 2.27
CA CYS A 194 0.29 11.30 2.86
C CYS A 194 1.19 12.45 3.31
N GLU A 195 1.96 12.22 4.38
CA GLU A 195 3.05 13.13 4.73
C GLU A 195 4.10 13.12 3.61
N GLY A 196 4.47 14.32 3.15
CA GLY A 196 5.42 14.52 2.06
C GLY A 196 4.82 14.28 0.67
N THR A 197 5.05 15.23 -0.25
CA THR A 197 4.50 15.20 -1.61
C THR A 197 5.06 14.07 -2.47
N LYS A 198 6.35 13.77 -2.32
CA LYS A 198 7.06 12.76 -3.13
C LYS A 198 6.45 11.36 -2.99
N THR A 199 6.08 10.96 -1.78
CA THR A 199 5.47 9.65 -1.54
C THR A 199 4.18 9.50 -2.35
N ALA A 200 3.29 10.50 -2.29
CA ALA A 200 2.02 10.49 -3.01
C ALA A 200 2.20 10.43 -4.54
N SER A 201 3.17 11.18 -5.09
CA SER A 201 3.42 11.24 -6.53
C SER A 201 4.03 9.98 -7.12
N GLU A 202 4.81 9.22 -6.33
CA GLU A 202 5.57 8.07 -6.81
C GLU A 202 4.79 6.74 -6.67
N ILE A 203 3.78 6.67 -5.79
CA ILE A 203 2.95 5.47 -5.59
C ILE A 203 2.43 4.88 -6.93
N PRO A 204 1.92 5.68 -7.90
CA PRO A 204 1.50 5.15 -9.20
C PRO A 204 2.63 4.48 -10.01
N GLY A 205 3.90 4.80 -9.77
CA GLY A 205 5.02 4.07 -10.37
C GLY A 205 5.24 2.70 -9.73
N ILE A 206 4.93 2.57 -8.44
CA ILE A 206 5.26 1.41 -7.61
C ILE A 206 4.20 0.30 -7.70
N VAL A 207 2.93 0.65 -7.49
CA VAL A 207 1.85 -0.35 -7.41
C VAL A 207 1.38 -0.78 -8.80
N ASP A 208 0.55 -1.83 -8.89
CA ASP A 208 -0.11 -2.20 -10.14
C ASP A 208 -1.37 -1.35 -10.34
N GLU A 209 -2.15 -1.18 -9.27
CA GLU A 209 -3.45 -0.52 -9.33
C GLU A 209 -3.52 0.66 -8.36
N VAL A 210 -4.05 1.79 -8.82
CA VAL A 210 -4.43 2.94 -7.99
C VAL A 210 -5.93 3.14 -8.17
N ILE A 211 -6.70 3.00 -7.09
CA ILE A 211 -8.16 3.03 -7.13
C ILE A 211 -8.67 4.15 -6.24
N SER A 212 -9.64 4.92 -6.72
CA SER A 212 -10.37 5.88 -5.90
C SER A 212 -11.74 5.32 -5.51
N MET A 213 -11.98 5.14 -4.21
CA MET A 213 -13.26 4.73 -3.64
C MET A 213 -14.06 5.96 -3.24
N VAL A 214 -15.10 6.27 -4.01
CA VAL A 214 -15.83 7.54 -3.94
C VAL A 214 -17.33 7.32 -4.08
N GLY A 215 -18.13 8.30 -3.66
CA GLY A 215 -19.54 8.35 -4.01
C GLY A 215 -19.72 8.95 -5.40
N ILE A 216 -20.45 8.26 -6.27
CA ILE A 216 -20.83 8.77 -7.59
C ILE A 216 -22.34 9.00 -7.57
N LYS A 217 -22.74 10.25 -7.81
CA LYS A 217 -24.15 10.61 -7.98
C LYS A 217 -24.69 10.02 -9.26
N LYS A 218 -25.85 9.37 -9.17
CA LYS A 218 -26.63 8.88 -10.30
C LYS A 218 -27.69 9.92 -10.71
N ASP A 219 -28.28 9.69 -11.88
CA ASP A 219 -29.33 10.53 -12.45
C ASP A 219 -30.59 10.59 -11.57
N ASP A 220 -30.85 9.54 -10.79
CA ASP A 220 -31.95 9.46 -9.81
C ASP A 220 -31.69 10.24 -8.51
N GLY A 221 -30.55 10.93 -8.41
CA GLY A 221 -30.11 11.68 -7.24
C GLY A 221 -29.49 10.83 -6.12
N THR A 222 -29.47 9.50 -6.25
CA THR A 222 -28.82 8.62 -5.27
C THR A 222 -27.30 8.62 -5.47
N GLU A 223 -26.56 8.52 -4.37
CA GLU A 223 -25.11 8.40 -4.41
C GLU A 223 -24.71 6.95 -4.20
N LYS A 224 -24.00 6.39 -5.18
CA LYS A 224 -23.50 5.02 -5.12
C LYS A 224 -22.01 5.02 -4.91
N ARG A 225 -21.59 4.40 -3.81
CA ARG A 225 -20.18 4.08 -3.56
C ARG A 225 -19.64 3.20 -4.68
N SER A 226 -18.52 3.63 -5.26
CA SER A 226 -17.94 3.02 -6.45
C SER A 226 -16.42 3.11 -6.43
N PHE A 227 -15.76 2.23 -7.17
CA PHE A 227 -14.34 2.34 -7.48
C PHE A 227 -14.16 3.02 -8.82
N VAL A 228 -13.31 4.06 -8.87
CA VAL A 228 -12.82 4.68 -10.10
C VAL A 228 -11.43 4.13 -10.37
N CYS A 229 -11.26 3.46 -11.50
CA CYS A 229 -10.08 2.61 -11.76
C CYS A 229 -9.14 3.17 -12.84
N GLN A 230 -9.63 4.03 -13.73
CA GLN A 230 -8.87 4.49 -14.90
C GLN A 230 -8.37 5.94 -14.74
N THR A 231 -7.14 6.18 -15.19
CA THR A 231 -6.46 7.48 -15.09
C THR A 231 -7.21 8.60 -15.80
N ILE A 232 -7.74 8.33 -16.99
CA ILE A 232 -8.52 9.31 -17.75
C ILE A 232 -9.98 9.20 -17.32
N ASN A 233 -10.34 9.87 -16.23
CA ASN A 233 -11.71 9.91 -15.72
C ASN A 233 -12.25 11.34 -15.66
N SER A 234 -13.57 11.48 -15.75
CA SER A 234 -14.26 12.79 -15.78
C SER A 234 -14.26 13.54 -14.45
N TRP A 235 -13.85 12.89 -13.35
CA TRP A 235 -13.95 13.45 -11.99
C TRP A 235 -12.60 13.96 -11.45
N GLY A 236 -11.49 13.71 -12.15
CA GLY A 236 -10.15 14.10 -11.71
C GLY A 236 -9.64 13.29 -10.51
N TYR A 237 -10.23 12.11 -10.24
CA TYR A 237 -9.77 11.25 -9.16
C TYR A 237 -8.45 10.54 -9.52
N PRO A 238 -7.51 10.38 -8.57
CA PRO A 238 -6.29 9.63 -8.81
C PRO A 238 -6.63 8.15 -9.04
N ALA A 239 -6.31 7.65 -10.22
CA ALA A 239 -6.59 6.28 -10.61
C ALA A 239 -5.60 5.77 -11.66
N LYS A 240 -5.40 4.45 -11.69
CA LYS A 240 -4.50 3.77 -12.62
C LYS A 240 -4.84 2.28 -12.65
N ASP A 241 -5.06 1.77 -13.85
CA ASP A 241 -5.20 0.34 -14.12
C ASP A 241 -4.04 -0.14 -14.99
N ARG A 242 -3.11 -0.89 -14.40
CA ARG A 242 -1.99 -1.49 -15.14
C ARG A 242 -2.41 -2.81 -15.79
N SER A 243 -3.35 -3.52 -15.18
CA SER A 243 -3.89 -4.76 -15.73
C SER A 243 -4.63 -4.55 -17.07
N GLY A 244 -5.21 -3.36 -17.25
CA GLY A 244 -6.05 -2.99 -18.39
C GLY A 244 -7.32 -3.86 -18.48
N CYS A 245 -7.79 -4.40 -17.36
CA CYS A 245 -8.97 -5.27 -17.30
C CYS A 245 -10.16 -4.59 -16.62
N LEU A 246 -9.94 -3.49 -15.90
CA LEU A 246 -10.95 -2.82 -15.11
C LEU A 246 -11.74 -1.85 -15.98
N ASN A 247 -13.04 -1.78 -15.71
CA ASN A 247 -13.89 -0.75 -16.27
C ASN A 247 -13.56 0.59 -15.60
N MET A 248 -14.03 1.70 -16.20
CA MET A 248 -13.92 3.03 -15.60
C MET A 248 -14.41 3.06 -14.15
N VAL A 249 -15.57 2.42 -13.94
CA VAL A 249 -16.24 2.31 -12.66
C VAL A 249 -16.49 0.84 -12.35
N GLU A 250 -16.07 0.41 -11.17
CA GLU A 250 -16.31 -0.94 -10.64
C GLU A 250 -17.13 -0.87 -9.33
N GLU A 251 -17.79 -1.97 -9.00
CA GLU A 251 -18.40 -2.16 -7.68
C GLU A 251 -17.31 -2.10 -6.59
N PRO A 252 -17.55 -1.46 -5.43
CA PRO A 252 -16.57 -1.37 -4.34
C PRO A 252 -16.45 -2.70 -3.58
N HIS A 253 -16.01 -3.75 -4.29
CA HIS A 253 -15.87 -5.11 -3.80
C HIS A 253 -14.50 -5.65 -4.20
N LEU A 254 -13.60 -5.74 -3.22
CA LEU A 254 -12.19 -6.01 -3.46
C LEU A 254 -11.93 -7.45 -3.94
N GLY A 255 -12.64 -8.44 -3.41
CA GLY A 255 -12.53 -9.82 -3.90
C GLY A 255 -12.86 -9.98 -5.39
N LYS A 256 -13.99 -9.41 -5.84
CA LYS A 256 -14.38 -9.36 -7.26
C LYS A 256 -13.35 -8.62 -8.12
N LEU A 257 -12.85 -7.47 -7.64
CA LEU A 257 -11.82 -6.69 -8.33
C LEU A 257 -10.55 -7.51 -8.56
N LEU A 258 -10.02 -8.14 -7.50
CA LEU A 258 -8.82 -8.98 -7.57
C LEU A 258 -9.03 -10.21 -8.46
N ALA A 259 -10.20 -10.85 -8.36
CA ALA A 259 -10.54 -11.99 -9.21
C ALA A 259 -10.55 -11.61 -10.70
N LYS A 260 -11.10 -10.44 -11.04
CA LYS A 260 -11.12 -9.92 -12.42
C LYS A 260 -9.71 -9.69 -12.97
N ILE A 261 -8.83 -9.10 -12.18
CA ILE A 261 -7.41 -8.87 -12.55
C ILE A 261 -6.68 -10.20 -12.76
N LYS A 262 -6.84 -11.16 -11.83
CA LYS A 262 -6.18 -12.47 -11.93
C LYS A 262 -6.68 -13.29 -13.12
N ALA A 263 -7.98 -13.21 -13.45
CA ALA A 263 -8.57 -13.95 -14.57
C ALA A 263 -7.94 -13.57 -15.92
N LYS A 264 -7.65 -12.27 -16.14
CA LYS A 264 -6.98 -11.82 -17.37
C LYS A 264 -5.53 -12.33 -17.46
N THR A 265 -4.81 -12.38 -16.35
CA THR A 265 -3.43 -12.90 -16.30
C THR A 265 -3.33 -14.37 -16.70
N LEU A 266 -4.41 -15.14 -16.51
CA LEU A 266 -4.49 -16.57 -16.83
C LEU A 266 -5.09 -16.87 -18.23
N ALA A 267 -5.68 -15.87 -18.90
CA ALA A 267 -6.27 -16.06 -20.22
C ALA A 267 -5.16 -16.25 -21.28
N PRO A 268 -5.25 -17.26 -22.18
CA PRO A 268 -4.34 -17.38 -23.30
C PRO A 268 -4.39 -16.12 -24.18
N ILE A 269 -3.23 -15.66 -24.64
CA ILE A 269 -3.19 -14.64 -25.70
C ILE A 269 -3.78 -15.28 -26.94
N ALA A 270 -4.93 -14.76 -27.40
CA ALA A 270 -5.58 -15.16 -28.64
C ALA A 270 -4.75 -14.77 -29.87
#